data_AF-A0A1W9PW83-F1
#
_entry.id   AF-A0A1W9PW83-F1
#
_cell.length_a   1.000
_cell.length_b   1.000
_cell.length_c   1.000
_cell.angle_alpha   90.00
_cell.angle_beta   90.00
_cell.angle_gamma   90.00
#
_symmetry.space_group_name_H-M   'P 1'
#
loop_
_entity.id
_entity.type
_entity.pdbx_description
1 polymer ?
#
loop_
_entity_poly.entity_id
_entity_poly.type
_entity_poly.pdbx_seq_one_letter_code
_entity_poly.pdbx_strand_id
1 'polypeptide(L)'
;MGKSKKTGRNDPCPCGSGLKYKKCCLQKKEKKPAARGQEQARRVFVKKEIEKLCRQAADMRNGFRLIGALAFFSTPAGDAWLAELADMDAVQVARNGRALDVTVNETEDLLEIGWTHRFEVKGNLFVTTSYKDGSVTSHMGCPAKELKDAVDGLRRQYSKQELADIHLKG
;
A
#
# COMPACT_ATOMS: atom_id res chain seq x y z
N MET A 1 -13.82 -38.99 44.75
CA MET A 1 -13.33 -37.82 43.98
C MET A 1 -14.25 -37.56 42.80
N GLY A 2 -14.90 -36.39 42.75
CA GLY A 2 -16.03 -36.10 41.87
C GLY A 2 -15.65 -35.85 40.40
N LYS A 3 -16.36 -36.51 39.49
CA LYS A 3 -16.32 -36.25 38.04
C LYS A 3 -17.19 -35.04 37.72
N SER A 4 -16.61 -33.96 37.19
CA SER A 4 -17.36 -32.78 36.73
C SER A 4 -18.37 -33.19 35.64
N LYS A 5 -19.66 -32.98 35.89
CA LYS A 5 -20.75 -33.25 34.92
C LYS A 5 -20.48 -32.44 33.64
N LYS A 6 -20.28 -33.12 32.50
CA LYS A 6 -20.20 -32.48 31.19
C LYS A 6 -21.62 -32.00 30.82
N THR A 7 -21.84 -30.68 30.79
CA THR A 7 -23.10 -30.10 30.29
C THR A 7 -23.31 -30.47 28.82
N GLY A 8 -24.44 -31.09 28.49
CA GLY A 8 -24.81 -31.48 27.15
C GLY A 8 -25.17 -30.26 26.28
N ARG A 9 -24.92 -30.36 24.96
CA ARG A 9 -25.10 -29.25 24.00
C ARG A 9 -26.53 -28.66 24.00
N ASN A 10 -27.55 -29.47 24.27
CA ASN A 10 -28.95 -29.03 24.28
C ASN A 10 -29.49 -28.67 25.67
N ASP A 11 -28.74 -28.88 26.75
CA ASP A 11 -29.19 -28.65 28.12
C ASP A 11 -29.32 -27.15 28.44
N PRO A 12 -30.12 -26.74 29.43
CA PRO A 12 -30.12 -25.37 29.93
C PRO A 12 -28.71 -24.90 30.31
N CYS A 13 -28.35 -23.70 29.90
CA CYS A 13 -27.02 -23.16 30.11
C CYS A 13 -26.79 -22.84 31.60
N PRO A 14 -25.70 -23.33 32.23
CA PRO A 14 -25.46 -23.14 33.66
C PRO A 14 -25.15 -21.69 34.07
N CYS A 15 -25.03 -20.77 33.11
CA CYS A 15 -24.81 -19.35 33.39
C CYS A 15 -26.09 -18.58 33.80
N GLY A 16 -27.22 -19.28 34.02
CA GLY A 16 -28.48 -18.66 34.45
C GLY A 16 -29.26 -17.92 33.35
N SER A 17 -28.86 -18.01 32.08
CA SER A 17 -29.49 -17.26 30.98
C SER A 17 -30.86 -17.80 30.50
N GLY A 18 -31.28 -18.98 30.97
CA GLY A 18 -32.49 -19.66 30.48
C GLY A 18 -32.39 -20.26 29.06
N LEU A 19 -31.30 -20.03 28.33
CA LEU A 19 -31.06 -20.55 26.98
C LEU A 19 -30.39 -21.93 26.99
N LYS A 20 -30.53 -22.73 25.92
CA LYS A 20 -29.77 -23.99 25.73
C LYS A 20 -28.26 -23.71 25.61
N TYR A 21 -27.40 -24.57 26.16
CA TYR A 21 -25.93 -24.39 26.23
C TYR A 21 -25.32 -24.09 24.86
N LYS A 22 -25.76 -24.77 23.79
CA LYS A 22 -25.34 -24.51 22.40
C LYS A 22 -25.65 -23.13 21.86
N LYS A 23 -26.71 -22.49 22.35
CA LYS A 23 -27.14 -21.15 21.92
C LYS A 23 -26.63 -20.06 22.84
N CYS A 24 -25.84 -20.40 23.86
CA CYS A 24 -25.32 -19.45 24.84
C CYS A 24 -23.80 -19.65 25.03
N CYS A 25 -23.36 -20.18 26.17
CA CYS A 25 -21.94 -20.25 26.51
C CYS A 25 -21.11 -21.13 25.56
N LEU A 26 -21.70 -22.12 24.89
CA LEU A 26 -20.95 -22.90 23.90
C LEU A 26 -20.64 -22.05 22.66
N GLN A 27 -21.60 -21.29 22.13
CA GLN A 27 -21.34 -20.32 21.06
C GLN A 27 -20.35 -19.24 21.51
N LYS A 28 -20.41 -18.78 22.77
CA LYS A 28 -19.42 -17.82 23.30
C LYS A 28 -18.00 -18.41 23.37
N LYS A 29 -17.87 -19.73 23.59
CA LYS A 29 -16.57 -20.46 23.57
C LYS A 29 -16.11 -20.80 22.15
N GLU A 30 -17.04 -21.08 21.24
CA GLU A 30 -16.78 -21.35 19.81
C GLU A 30 -16.53 -20.07 19.00
N LYS A 31 -16.91 -18.90 19.53
CA LYS A 31 -16.37 -17.59 19.13
C LYS A 31 -14.92 -17.44 19.60
N LYS A 32 -14.04 -18.35 19.17
CA LYS A 32 -12.74 -17.86 18.68
C LYS A 32 -13.09 -16.91 17.53
N PRO A 33 -12.46 -15.74 17.39
CA PRO A 33 -12.55 -15.04 16.13
C PRO A 33 -12.06 -16.04 15.08
N ALA A 34 -13.01 -16.61 14.33
CA ALA A 34 -12.69 -17.31 13.10
C ALA A 34 -11.84 -16.30 12.33
N ALA A 35 -10.65 -16.74 11.96
CA ALA A 35 -9.65 -15.93 11.29
C ALA A 35 -10.24 -15.37 9.98
N ARG A 36 -10.95 -14.25 10.09
CA ARG A 36 -10.94 -13.18 9.11
C ARG A 36 -9.62 -12.47 9.38
N GLY A 37 -8.55 -13.08 8.91
CA GLY A 37 -7.20 -12.61 9.11
C GLY A 37 -7.07 -11.20 8.55
N GLN A 38 -6.96 -10.23 9.46
CA GLN A 38 -6.11 -9.06 9.30
C GLN A 38 -6.41 -8.13 8.11
N GLU A 39 -7.68 -7.77 7.90
CA GLU A 39 -8.05 -6.50 7.23
C GLU A 39 -8.15 -5.37 8.27
N GLN A 40 -7.21 -5.32 9.21
CA GLN A 40 -6.77 -4.03 9.71
C GLN A 40 -5.57 -3.72 8.85
N ALA A 41 -5.86 -3.19 7.66
CA ALA A 41 -4.85 -2.61 6.79
C ALA A 41 -3.96 -1.75 7.68
N ARG A 42 -2.69 -2.13 7.81
CA ARG A 42 -1.68 -1.25 8.39
C ARG A 42 -1.72 -0.02 7.51
N ARG A 43 -2.41 1.03 7.95
CA ARG A 43 -2.47 2.30 7.21
C ARG A 43 -1.03 2.73 6.97
N VAL A 44 -0.64 2.74 5.71
CA VAL A 44 0.67 3.22 5.31
C VAL A 44 0.58 4.73 5.32
N PHE A 45 1.42 5.36 6.12
CA PHE A 45 1.60 6.80 6.06
C PHE A 45 2.65 7.11 5.01
N VAL A 46 2.27 7.77 3.92
CA VAL A 46 3.15 8.17 2.81
C VAL A 46 4.32 8.99 3.34
N LYS A 47 4.07 9.91 4.29
CA LYS A 47 5.15 10.71 4.92
C LYS A 47 6.22 9.83 5.56
N LYS A 48 5.81 8.76 6.26
CA LYS A 48 6.73 7.82 6.91
C LYS A 48 7.54 6.99 5.91
N GLU A 49 6.95 6.68 4.75
CA GLU A 49 7.67 5.99 3.69
C GLU A 49 8.66 6.92 2.97
N ILE A 50 8.31 8.19 2.77
CA ILE A 50 9.24 9.22 2.27
C ILE A 50 10.41 9.39 3.23
N GLU A 51 10.18 9.48 4.54
CA GLU A 51 11.28 9.60 5.52
C GLU A 51 12.26 8.43 5.45
N LYS A 52 11.76 7.20 5.35
CA LYS A 52 12.62 6.01 5.19
C LYS A 52 13.39 6.07 3.89
N LEU A 53 12.72 6.46 2.81
CA LEU A 53 13.31 6.55 1.49
C LEU A 53 14.42 7.61 1.45
N CYS A 54 14.22 8.77 2.07
CA CYS A 54 15.24 9.82 2.20
C CYS A 54 16.45 9.33 3.01
N ARG A 55 16.26 8.50 4.04
CA ARG A 55 17.40 7.88 4.76
C ARG A 55 18.17 6.90 3.86
N GLN A 56 17.47 6.08 3.08
CA GLN A 56 18.13 5.19 2.12
C GLN A 56 18.95 5.98 1.09
N ALA A 57 18.40 7.07 0.58
CA ALA A 57 19.07 7.97 -0.35
C ALA A 57 20.32 8.61 0.28
N ALA A 58 20.23 9.08 1.52
CA ALA A 58 21.37 9.64 2.27
C ALA A 58 22.49 8.62 2.47
N ASP A 59 22.14 7.35 2.64
CA ASP A 59 23.10 6.24 2.77
C ASP A 59 23.59 5.71 1.41
N MET A 60 23.22 6.34 0.29
CA MET A 60 23.53 5.88 -1.08
C MET A 60 23.08 4.44 -1.37
N ARG A 61 21.98 4.03 -0.72
CA ARG A 61 21.41 2.69 -0.86
C ARG A 61 20.25 2.70 -1.83
N ASN A 62 20.26 1.73 -2.74
CA ASN A 62 19.12 1.46 -3.60
C ASN A 62 17.96 0.90 -2.77
N GLY A 63 16.76 1.30 -3.15
CA GLY A 63 15.53 0.85 -2.54
C GLY A 63 14.41 0.88 -3.56
N PHE A 64 13.50 -0.06 -3.46
CA PHE A 64 12.24 -0.07 -4.20
C PHE A 64 11.14 -0.60 -3.29
N ARG A 65 10.02 0.10 -3.27
CA ARG A 65 8.81 -0.33 -2.55
C ARG A 65 7.57 0.12 -3.32
N LEU A 66 6.64 -0.81 -3.50
CA LEU A 66 5.35 -0.55 -4.13
C LEU A 66 4.24 -0.67 -3.09
N ILE A 67 3.35 0.32 -3.03
CA ILE A 67 2.19 0.37 -2.13
C ILE A 67 0.98 0.89 -2.92
N GLY A 68 0.06 -0.02 -3.28
CA GLY A 68 -1.00 0.33 -4.21
C GLY A 68 -0.41 0.79 -5.56
N ALA A 69 -0.80 1.97 -6.02
CA ALA A 69 -0.26 2.61 -7.21
C ALA A 69 0.95 3.53 -6.93
N LEU A 70 1.42 3.63 -5.68
CA LEU A 70 2.57 4.45 -5.32
C LEU A 70 3.87 3.63 -5.30
N ALA A 71 4.84 4.02 -6.11
CA ALA A 71 6.20 3.50 -6.11
C ALA A 71 7.16 4.47 -5.40
N PHE A 72 7.96 3.92 -4.51
CA PHE A 72 8.98 4.61 -3.73
C PHE A 72 10.32 4.00 -4.11
N PHE A 73 11.27 4.79 -4.60
CA PHE A 73 12.58 4.25 -4.96
C PHE A 73 13.73 5.23 -4.82
N SER A 74 14.91 4.69 -4.56
CA SER A 74 16.18 5.42 -4.50
C SER A 74 17.20 4.82 -5.47
N THR A 75 18.15 5.65 -5.90
CA THR A 75 19.19 5.31 -6.88
C THR A 75 20.57 5.30 -6.22
N PRO A 76 21.60 4.71 -6.87
CA PRO A 76 22.97 4.73 -6.36
C PRO A 76 23.57 6.14 -6.26
N ALA A 77 23.01 7.11 -6.98
CA ALA A 77 23.44 8.51 -6.93
C ALA A 77 22.89 9.24 -5.70
N GLY A 78 22.08 8.58 -4.86
CA GLY A 78 21.42 9.22 -3.72
C GLY A 78 20.21 10.04 -4.10
N ASP A 79 19.69 9.91 -5.33
CA ASP A 79 18.38 10.45 -5.68
C ASP A 79 17.28 9.52 -5.20
N ALA A 80 16.13 10.08 -4.81
CA ALA A 80 14.95 9.30 -4.50
C ALA A 80 13.67 9.97 -4.97
N TRP A 81 12.70 9.12 -5.31
CA TRP A 81 11.48 9.49 -6.02
C TRP A 81 10.27 8.79 -5.40
N LEU A 82 9.18 9.55 -5.30
CA LEU A 82 7.83 9.04 -5.14
C LEU A 82 7.14 9.19 -6.50
N ALA A 83 6.62 8.08 -7.04
CA ALA A 83 5.92 8.03 -8.31
C ALA A 83 4.53 7.42 -8.12
N GLU A 84 3.53 8.02 -8.74
CA GLU A 84 2.17 7.50 -8.88
C GLU A 84 2.06 6.86 -10.26
N LEU A 85 1.69 5.58 -10.30
CA LEU A 85 1.76 4.76 -11.51
C LEU A 85 0.50 4.80 -12.38
N ALA A 86 -0.65 5.26 -11.87
CA ALA A 86 -1.89 5.36 -12.63
C ALA A 86 -1.86 6.56 -13.60
N ASP A 87 -1.45 7.73 -13.09
CA ASP A 87 -1.36 9.00 -13.79
C ASP A 87 0.05 9.29 -14.33
N MET A 88 1.02 8.44 -13.97
CA MET A 88 2.44 8.57 -14.35
C MET A 88 3.07 9.87 -13.82
N ASP A 89 2.68 10.25 -12.61
CA ASP A 89 3.18 11.42 -11.89
C ASP A 89 4.37 11.06 -11.00
N ALA A 90 5.25 12.03 -10.77
CA ALA A 90 6.38 11.86 -9.87
C ALA A 90 6.79 13.16 -9.17
N VAL A 91 7.39 12.99 -8.00
CA VAL A 91 8.08 14.04 -7.26
C VAL A 91 9.40 13.50 -6.73
N GLN A 92 10.47 14.28 -6.90
CA GLN A 92 11.76 13.96 -6.31
C GLN A 92 11.71 14.31 -4.82
N VAL A 93 11.99 13.34 -3.96
CA VAL A 93 11.98 13.53 -2.49
C VAL A 93 13.38 13.63 -1.89
N ALA A 94 14.41 13.17 -2.61
CA ALA A 94 15.80 13.40 -2.26
C ALA A 94 16.66 13.57 -3.53
N ARG A 95 17.72 14.38 -3.42
CA ARG A 95 18.71 14.59 -4.48
C ARG A 95 20.12 14.50 -3.91
N ASN A 96 20.97 13.65 -4.50
CA ASN A 96 22.36 13.44 -4.06
C ASN A 96 22.48 13.23 -2.54
N GLY A 97 21.61 12.40 -1.97
CA GLY A 97 21.57 12.07 -0.54
C GLY A 97 20.93 13.12 0.36
N ARG A 98 20.47 14.26 -0.18
CA ARG A 98 19.81 15.32 0.60
C ARG A 98 18.30 15.28 0.37
N ALA A 99 17.54 15.24 1.46
CA ALA A 99 16.08 15.36 1.39
C ALA A 99 15.67 16.70 0.78
N LEU A 100 14.63 16.67 -0.04
CA LEU A 100 13.99 17.85 -0.62
C LEU A 100 12.71 18.17 0.15
N ASP A 101 12.36 19.46 0.19
CA ASP A 101 11.06 19.87 0.72
C ASP A 101 9.97 19.57 -0.31
N VAL A 102 9.03 18.72 0.07
CA VAL A 102 7.94 18.24 -0.78
C VAL A 102 6.61 18.43 -0.08
N THR A 103 5.62 18.94 -0.82
CA THR A 103 4.29 19.12 -0.27
C THR A 103 3.56 17.78 -0.22
N VAL A 104 3.32 17.28 0.99
CA VAL A 104 2.47 16.10 1.23
C VAL A 104 1.46 16.46 2.32
N ASN A 105 0.19 16.51 1.94
CA ASN A 105 -0.93 16.64 2.86
C ASN A 105 -1.56 15.25 3.03
N GLU A 106 -1.54 14.73 4.25
CA GLU A 106 -1.98 13.37 4.53
C GLU A 106 -2.86 13.39 5.77
N THR A 107 -4.13 13.05 5.58
CA THR A 107 -5.16 12.89 6.62
C THR A 107 -5.75 11.47 6.54
N GLU A 108 -6.81 11.20 7.30
CA GLU A 108 -7.47 9.88 7.31
C GLU A 108 -8.13 9.53 5.98
N ASP A 109 -8.70 10.54 5.33
CA ASP A 109 -9.53 10.36 4.14
C ASP A 109 -8.90 10.98 2.89
N LEU A 110 -7.82 11.76 3.03
CA LEU A 110 -7.22 12.52 1.94
C LEU A 110 -5.70 12.38 1.91
N LEU A 111 -5.18 12.15 0.71
CA LEU A 111 -3.76 12.22 0.39
C LEU A 111 -3.59 13.16 -0.81
N GLU A 112 -2.91 14.28 -0.60
CA GLU A 112 -2.51 15.20 -1.66
C GLU A 112 -0.99 15.31 -1.69
N ILE A 113 -0.43 15.17 -2.88
CA ILE A 113 1.02 15.26 -3.11
C ILE A 113 1.24 16.32 -4.17
N GLY A 114 2.19 17.23 -3.92
CA GLY A 114 2.63 18.23 -4.90
C GLY A 114 3.47 17.57 -6.00
N TRP A 115 2.81 16.93 -6.96
CA TRP A 115 3.46 16.33 -8.13
C TRP A 115 4.16 17.42 -8.96
N THR A 116 5.41 17.14 -9.36
CA THR A 116 6.25 18.14 -10.04
C THR A 116 6.67 17.70 -11.43
N HIS A 117 6.53 16.42 -11.73
CA HIS A 117 6.93 15.84 -13.00
C HIS A 117 5.92 14.80 -13.47
N ARG A 118 5.82 14.65 -14.78
CA ARG A 118 5.41 13.38 -15.40
C ARG A 118 6.64 12.51 -15.57
N PHE A 119 6.50 11.18 -15.51
CA PHE A 119 7.60 10.28 -15.83
C PHE A 119 7.28 9.24 -16.91
N GLU A 120 8.35 8.72 -17.50
CA GLU A 120 8.37 7.55 -18.38
C GLU A 120 9.57 6.67 -18.01
N VAL A 121 9.45 5.36 -18.27
CA VAL A 121 10.58 4.42 -18.15
C VAL A 121 11.05 4.04 -19.56
N LYS A 122 12.27 4.46 -19.93
CA LYS A 122 12.88 4.18 -21.26
C LYS A 122 14.13 3.35 -21.09
N GLY A 123 14.05 2.06 -21.41
CA GLY A 123 15.13 1.12 -21.14
C GLY A 123 15.42 1.08 -19.64
N ASN A 124 16.63 1.49 -19.24
CA ASN A 124 17.06 1.58 -17.84
C ASN A 124 17.03 3.01 -17.27
N LEU A 125 16.35 3.93 -17.96
CA LEU A 125 16.25 5.33 -17.57
C LEU A 125 14.87 5.63 -16.99
N PHE A 126 14.86 6.37 -15.89
CA PHE A 126 13.68 7.08 -15.42
C PHE A 126 13.72 8.49 -16.02
N VAL A 127 12.82 8.79 -16.95
CA VAL A 127 12.80 10.07 -17.67
C VAL A 127 11.69 10.91 -17.11
N THR A 128 11.98 12.13 -16.66
CA THR A 128 11.01 13.05 -16.07
C THR A 128 10.83 14.28 -16.94
N THR A 129 9.60 14.74 -17.08
CA THR A 129 9.25 16.03 -17.68
C THR A 129 8.66 16.94 -16.60
N SER A 130 9.32 18.05 -16.31
CA SER A 130 8.89 19.02 -15.29
C SER A 130 7.58 19.71 -15.69
N TYR A 131 6.62 19.80 -14.77
CA TYR A 131 5.38 20.54 -14.98
C TYR A 131 5.57 22.06 -14.97
N LYS A 132 6.66 22.56 -14.37
CA LYS A 132 6.92 23.99 -14.27
C LYS A 132 7.38 24.60 -15.58
N ASP A 133 8.23 23.91 -16.31
CA ASP A 133 8.96 24.46 -17.46
C ASP A 133 9.11 23.48 -18.64
N GLY A 134 8.54 22.27 -18.55
CA GLY A 134 8.63 21.27 -19.61
C GLY A 134 10.03 20.66 -19.78
N SER A 135 10.97 20.95 -18.87
CA SER A 135 12.33 20.41 -18.97
C SER A 135 12.33 18.89 -18.83
N VAL A 136 13.08 18.22 -19.71
CA VAL A 136 13.22 16.75 -19.72
C VAL A 136 14.56 16.37 -19.13
N THR A 137 14.55 15.49 -18.14
CA THR A 137 15.75 14.97 -17.48
C THR A 137 15.74 13.45 -17.49
N SER A 138 16.89 12.83 -17.75
CA SER A 138 17.07 11.39 -17.69
C SER A 138 17.86 11.01 -16.44
N HIS A 139 17.28 10.14 -15.62
CA HIS A 139 17.87 9.65 -14.37
C HIS A 139 18.28 8.20 -14.52
N MET A 140 19.53 7.88 -14.15
CA MET A 140 20.09 6.53 -14.22
C MET A 140 19.96 5.80 -12.89
N GLY A 141 20.05 4.47 -12.93
CA GLY A 141 20.09 3.65 -11.71
C GLY A 141 18.74 3.51 -11.00
N CYS A 142 17.65 3.81 -11.70
CA CYS A 142 16.30 3.50 -11.22
C CYS A 142 16.01 1.99 -11.32
N PRO A 143 15.06 1.46 -10.52
CA PRO A 143 14.56 0.10 -10.65
C PRO A 143 13.59 0.00 -11.84
N ALA A 144 14.13 0.17 -13.05
CA ALA A 144 13.34 0.31 -14.28
C ALA A 144 12.47 -0.91 -14.57
N LYS A 145 12.98 -2.13 -14.31
CA LYS A 145 12.24 -3.36 -14.51
C LYS A 145 11.04 -3.43 -13.56
N GLU A 146 11.26 -3.17 -12.28
CA GLU A 146 10.22 -3.21 -11.26
C GLU A 146 9.14 -2.15 -11.51
N LEU A 147 9.55 -0.93 -11.90
CA LEU A 147 8.60 0.12 -12.30
C LEU A 147 7.77 -0.31 -13.50
N LYS A 148 8.40 -0.86 -14.55
CA LYS A 148 7.70 -1.31 -15.75
C LYS A 148 6.72 -2.44 -15.44
N ASP A 149 7.17 -3.46 -14.69
CA ASP A 149 6.33 -4.59 -14.29
C ASP A 149 5.14 -4.11 -13.45
N ALA A 150 5.35 -3.12 -12.56
CA ALA A 150 4.28 -2.54 -11.73
C ALA A 150 3.26 -1.77 -12.58
N VAL A 151 3.70 -0.92 -13.51
CA VAL A 151 2.82 -0.19 -14.44
C VAL A 151 2.02 -1.17 -15.31
N ASP A 152 2.67 -2.19 -15.86
CA ASP A 152 2.01 -3.19 -16.69
C ASP A 152 0.99 -4.02 -15.89
N GLY A 153 1.30 -4.33 -14.63
CA GLY A 153 0.38 -5.01 -13.71
C GLY A 153 -0.85 -4.16 -13.41
N LEU A 154 -0.65 -2.88 -13.11
CA LEU A 154 -1.71 -1.93 -12.80
C LEU A 154 -2.65 -1.73 -13.99
N ARG A 155 -2.10 -1.53 -15.20
CA ARG A 155 -2.90 -1.42 -16.43
C ARG A 155 -3.77 -2.64 -16.69
N ARG A 156 -3.22 -3.86 -16.51
CA ARG A 156 -3.99 -5.10 -16.65
C ARG A 156 -5.12 -5.20 -15.63
N GLN A 157 -4.91 -4.70 -14.42
CA GLN A 157 -5.94 -4.69 -13.38
C GLN A 157 -7.07 -3.72 -13.73
N TYR A 158 -6.75 -2.49 -14.13
CA TYR A 158 -7.74 -1.52 -14.57
C TYR A 158 -8.53 -2.01 -15.77
N SER A 159 -7.87 -2.53 -16.82
CA SER A 159 -8.57 -3.08 -17.97
C SER A 159 -9.55 -4.20 -17.59
N LYS A 160 -9.22 -5.03 -16.59
CA LYS A 160 -10.16 -6.05 -16.09
C LYS A 160 -11.34 -5.45 -15.32
N GLN A 161 -11.10 -4.41 -14.52
CA GLN A 161 -12.16 -3.71 -13.79
C GLN A 161 -13.09 -2.96 -14.73
N GLU A 162 -12.55 -2.21 -15.69
CA GLU A 162 -13.31 -1.54 -16.76
C GLU A 162 -14.17 -2.54 -17.54
N LEU A 163 -13.64 -3.74 -17.85
CA LEU A 163 -14.40 -4.83 -18.48
C LEU A 163 -15.48 -5.44 -17.56
N ALA A 164 -15.25 -5.49 -16.26
CA ALA A 164 -16.21 -6.00 -15.28
C ALA A 164 -17.37 -5.02 -15.07
N ASP A 165 -17.10 -3.72 -15.08
CA ASP A 165 -18.11 -2.67 -14.93
C ASP A 165 -19.07 -2.60 -16.14
N ILE A 166 -18.60 -3.02 -17.33
CA ILE A 166 -19.45 -3.18 -18.51
C ILE A 166 -20.47 -4.33 -18.34
N HIS A 167 -20.11 -5.40 -17.62
CA HIS A 167 -20.94 -6.60 -17.48
C HIS A 167 -21.97 -6.55 -16.33
N LEU A 168 -22.08 -5.43 -15.61
CA LEU A 168 -23.06 -5.24 -14.52
C LEU A 168 -24.35 -4.54 -14.98
N LYS A 169 -24.54 -4.28 -16.28
CA LYS A 169 -25.82 -3.86 -16.85
C LYS A 169 -26.39 -5.00 -17.71
N GLY A 170 -27.05 -5.95 -17.05
CA GLY A 170 -27.85 -7.01 -17.65
C GLY A 170 -28.95 -7.44 -16.68
#